data_AF-A0A956TZ59-F1
#
_entry.id   AF-A0A956TZ59-F1
#
_cell.length_a   1.000
_cell.length_b   1.000
_cell.length_c   1.000
_cell.angle_alpha   90.00
_cell.angle_beta   90.00
_cell.angle_gamma   90.00
#
_symmetry.space_group_name_H-M   'P 1'
#
loop_
_entity.id
_entity.type
_entity.pdbx_description
1 polymer ?
#
loop_
_entity_poly.entity_id
_entity_poly.type
_entity_poly.pdbx_seq_one_letter_code
_entity_poly.pdbx_strand_id
1 'polypeptide(L)'
;MDLVYFIKGIIIGIVITAPIGPVGALVVQRTINRGRGAGILSGLGASVGDAIYGIIVAFSLTFVSDFLMSHEIWVHIIGGVILLIFG
;
A
#
# COMPACT_ATOMS: atom_id res chain seq x y z
N MET A 1 15.30 -5.81 21.03
CA MET A 1 14.56 -4.68 20.43
C MET A 1 14.06 -5.01 19.03
N ASP A 2 14.77 -5.87 18.28
CA ASP A 2 14.51 -6.17 16.87
C ASP A 2 13.25 -7.00 16.62
N LEU A 3 12.97 -8.00 17.48
CA LEU A 3 11.77 -8.83 17.35
C LEU A 3 10.47 -8.03 17.55
N VAL A 4 10.50 -7.02 18.42
CA VAL A 4 9.35 -6.14 18.67
C VAL A 4 9.03 -5.32 17.42
N TYR A 5 10.05 -4.78 16.73
CA TYR A 5 9.86 -4.04 15.48
C TYR A 5 9.36 -4.94 14.34
N PHE A 6 9.88 -6.17 14.25
CA PHE A 6 9.43 -7.15 13.26
C PHE A 6 7.94 -7.49 13.43
N ILE A 7 7.52 -7.81 14.67
CA ILE A 7 6.12 -8.10 14.98
C ILE A 7 5.25 -6.86 14.73
N LYS A 8 5.70 -5.67 15.13
CA LYS A 8 4.97 -4.43 14.90
C LYS A 8 4.77 -4.14 13.41
N GLY A 9 5.79 -4.41 12.58
CA GLY A 9 5.69 -4.30 11.12
C GLY A 9 4.62 -5.22 10.53
N ILE A 10 4.59 -6.48 10.98
CA ILE A 10 3.55 -7.45 10.55
C ILE A 10 2.15 -6.95 10.93
N ILE A 11 1.96 -6.50 12.16
CA ILE A 11 0.66 -6.01 12.64
C ILE A 11 0.19 -4.80 11.83
N ILE A 12 1.08 -3.81 11.63
CA ILE A 12 0.75 -2.61 10.86
C ILE A 12 0.41 -2.98 9.41
N GLY A 13 1.17 -3.87 8.78
CA GLY A 13 0.90 -4.36 7.43
C GLY A 13 -0.49 -4.99 7.31
N ILE A 14 -0.87 -5.86 8.26
CA ILE A 14 -2.20 -6.49 8.27
C ILE A 14 -3.31 -5.43 8.42
N VAL A 15 -3.13 -4.45 9.30
CA VAL A 15 -4.14 -3.39 9.55
C VAL A 15 -4.32 -2.49 8.33
N ILE A 16 -3.24 -2.12 7.64
CA ILE A 16 -3.30 -1.25 6.45
C ILE A 16 -3.98 -1.95 5.28
N THR A 17 -3.82 -3.27 5.14
CA THR A 17 -4.41 -4.06 4.04
C THR A 17 -5.81 -4.58 4.35
N ALA A 18 -6.27 -4.52 5.60
CA ALA A 18 -7.61 -4.92 6.01
C ALA A 18 -8.79 -4.19 5.30
N PRO A 19 -8.70 -2.90 4.91
CA PRO A 19 -9.76 -2.22 4.18
C PRO A 19 -9.94 -2.83 2.78
N ILE A 20 -11.19 -3.12 2.40
CA ILE A 20 -11.49 -3.63 1.06
C ILE A 20 -11.47 -2.45 0.08
N GLY A 21 -10.29 -2.16 -0.45
CA GLY A 21 -10.13 -1.24 -1.56
C GLY A 21 -10.68 -1.80 -2.89
N PRO A 22 -10.59 -1.04 -3.99
CA PRO A 22 -11.04 -1.45 -5.32
C PRO A 22 -10.41 -2.77 -5.79
N VAL A 23 -9.14 -2.99 -5.44
CA VAL A 23 -8.40 -4.23 -5.76
C VAL A 23 -8.99 -5.43 -5.02
N GLY A 24 -9.35 -5.27 -3.73
CA GLY A 24 -10.02 -6.31 -2.96
C GLY A 24 -11.38 -6.68 -3.54
N ALA A 25 -12.17 -5.67 -3.94
CA ALA A 25 -13.45 -5.89 -4.62
C ALA A 25 -13.30 -6.64 -5.95
N LEU A 26 -12.26 -6.33 -6.74
CA LEU A 26 -11.94 -7.05 -7.98
C LEU A 26 -11.54 -8.51 -7.72
N VAL A 27 -10.76 -8.79 -6.68
CA VAL A 27 -10.38 -10.16 -6.32
C VAL A 27 -11.62 -10.96 -5.92
N VAL A 28 -12.53 -10.39 -5.13
CA VAL A 28 -13.81 -11.00 -4.77
C VAL A 28 -14.67 -11.24 -6.02
N GLN A 29 -14.81 -10.24 -6.89
CA GLN A 29 -15.57 -10.37 -8.13
C GLN A 29 -15.03 -11.49 -9.03
N ARG A 30 -13.70 -11.58 -9.18
CA ARG A 30 -13.07 -12.66 -9.96
C ARG A 30 -13.22 -14.03 -9.30
N THR A 31 -13.19 -14.09 -7.96
CA THR A 31 -13.45 -15.32 -7.20
C THR A 31 -14.87 -15.84 -7.46
N ILE A 32 -15.86 -14.95 -7.48
CA ILE A 32 -17.26 -15.29 -7.71
C ILE A 32 -17.49 -15.67 -9.18
N ASN A 33 -16.99 -14.88 -10.13
CA ASN A 33 -17.30 -15.05 -11.56
C ASN A 33 -16.46 -16.11 -12.28
N ARG A 34 -15.22 -16.35 -11.83
CA ARG A 34 -14.26 -17.26 -12.48
C ARG A 34 -13.78 -18.38 -11.56
N GLY A 35 -14.37 -18.49 -10.37
CA GLY A 35 -14.05 -19.51 -9.38
C GLY A 35 -12.83 -19.17 -8.50
N ARG A 36 -12.59 -20.03 -7.51
CA ARG A 36 -11.59 -19.83 -6.44
C ARG A 36 -10.16 -19.66 -6.96
N GLY A 37 -9.79 -20.40 -8.00
CA GLY A 37 -8.45 -20.34 -8.59
C GLY A 37 -8.13 -18.95 -9.17
N ALA A 38 -9.07 -18.34 -9.88
CA ALA A 38 -8.90 -17.00 -10.46
C ALA A 38 -8.78 -15.90 -9.37
N GLY A 39 -9.50 -16.09 -8.26
CA GLY A 39 -9.38 -15.26 -7.07
C GLY A 39 -7.99 -15.30 -6.45
N ILE A 40 -7.49 -16.51 -6.17
CA ILE A 40 -6.15 -16.72 -5.58
C ILE A 40 -5.06 -16.15 -6.50
N LEU A 41 -5.12 -16.42 -7.81
CA LEU A 41 -4.12 -15.91 -8.76
C LEU A 41 -4.11 -14.38 -8.81
N SER A 42 -5.30 -13.76 -8.78
CA SER A 42 -5.42 -12.30 -8.82
C SER A 42 -4.96 -11.67 -7.51
N GLY A 43 -5.27 -12.27 -6.37
CA GLY A 43 -4.81 -11.83 -5.05
C GLY A 43 -3.29 -11.94 -4.89
N LEU A 44 -2.70 -13.06 -5.34
CA LEU A 44 -1.25 -13.23 -5.36
C LEU A 44 -0.59 -12.18 -6.26
N GLY A 45 -1.10 -11.98 -7.48
CA GLY A 45 -0.61 -10.95 -8.38
C GLY A 45 -0.65 -9.55 -7.78
N ALA A 46 -1.75 -9.20 -7.11
CA ALA A 46 -1.88 -7.93 -6.40
C ALA A 46 -0.83 -7.79 -5.28
N SER A 47 -0.70 -8.81 -4.43
CA SER A 47 0.27 -8.78 -3.31
C SER A 47 1.73 -8.69 -3.77
N VAL A 48 2.08 -9.33 -4.89
CA VAL A 48 3.41 -9.23 -5.48
C VAL A 48 3.66 -7.81 -6.02
N GLY A 49 2.66 -7.20 -6.65
CA GLY A 49 2.73 -5.81 -7.07
C GLY A 49 2.98 -4.86 -5.91
N ASP A 50 2.22 -5.01 -4.82
CA ASP A 50 2.38 -4.21 -3.61
C ASP A 50 3.74 -4.43 -2.95
N ALA A 51 4.26 -5.65 -2.93
CA ALA A 51 5.58 -5.96 -2.40
C ALA A 51 6.70 -5.30 -3.22
N ILE A 52 6.63 -5.36 -4.56
CA ILE A 52 7.60 -4.69 -5.44
C ILE A 52 7.54 -3.18 -5.23
N TYR A 53 6.34 -2.61 -5.18
CA TYR A 53 6.16 -1.19 -4.94
C TYR A 53 6.74 -0.76 -3.58
N GLY A 54 6.44 -1.53 -2.53
CA GLY A 54 6.99 -1.29 -1.19
C GLY A 54 8.52 -1.33 -1.14
N ILE A 55 9.15 -2.27 -1.86
CA ILE A 55 10.61 -2.33 -2.01
C ILE A 55 11.13 -1.05 -2.68
N ILE A 56 10.55 -0.64 -3.81
CA ILE A 56 10.97 0.56 -4.53
C ILE A 56 10.88 1.80 -3.65
N VAL A 57 9.77 1.97 -2.92
CA VAL A 57 9.58 3.09 -1.99
C VAL A 57 10.60 3.06 -0.86
N ALA A 58 10.84 1.88 -0.25
CA ALA A 58 11.80 1.73 0.84
C ALA A 58 13.23 2.09 0.40
N PHE A 59 13.66 1.67 -0.79
CA PHE A 59 14.97 2.02 -1.34
C PHE A 59 15.07 3.50 -1.72
N SER A 60 13.99 4.09 -2.23
CA SER A 60 13.97 5.48 -2.67
C SER A 60 13.85 6.47 -1.52
N LEU A 61 13.41 6.03 -0.34
CA LEU A 61 13.06 6.90 0.78
C LEU A 61 14.23 7.83 1.16
N THR A 62 15.44 7.29 1.30
CA THR A 62 16.63 8.07 1.69
C THR A 62 16.99 9.13 0.66
N PHE A 63 16.85 8.81 -0.63
CA PHE A 63 17.13 9.75 -1.73
C PHE A 63 16.08 10.88 -1.81
N VAL A 64 14.83 10.54 -1.53
CA VAL A 64 13.69 11.44 -1.71
C VAL A 64 13.43 12.29 -0.44
N SER A 65 13.93 11.87 0.73
CA SER A 65 13.73 12.56 2.02
C SER A 65 14.21 14.01 2.02
N ASP A 66 15.41 14.29 1.49
CA ASP A 66 15.97 15.65 1.44
C ASP A 66 15.12 16.59 0.57
N PHE A 67 14.57 16.05 -0.52
CA PHE A 67 13.66 16.80 -1.41
C PHE A 67 12.33 17.10 -0.72
N LEU A 68 11.75 16.14 0.02
CA LEU A 68 10.52 16.36 0.78
C LEU A 68 10.69 17.44 1.85
N MET A 69 11.82 17.45 2.57
CA MET A 69 12.09 18.47 3.59
C MET A 69 12.26 19.86 2.96
N SER A 70 12.92 19.96 1.81
CA SER A 70 13.11 21.25 1.14
C SER A 70 11.82 21.86 0.58
N HIS A 71 10.79 21.05 0.26
CA HIS A 71 9.51 21.50 -0.32
C HIS A 71 8.31 21.16 0.57
N GLU A 72 8.52 21.00 1.88
CA GLU A 72 7.52 20.51 2.84
C GLU A 72 6.17 21.23 2.73
N ILE A 73 6.17 22.56 2.62
CA ILE A 73 4.96 23.39 2.53
C ILE A 73 4.13 23.00 1.29
N TRP A 74 4.77 22.86 0.13
CA TRP A 74 4.08 22.52 -1.12
C TRP A 74 3.54 21.10 -1.07
N VAL A 75 4.33 20.15 -0.54
CA VAL A 75 3.91 18.75 -0.39
C VAL A 75 2.70 18.65 0.56
N HIS A 76 2.70 19.37 1.69
CA HIS A 76 1.57 19.39 2.63
C HIS A 76 0.31 20.00 2.01
N ILE A 77 0.42 21.13 1.30
CA ILE A 77 -0.74 21.78 0.68
C ILE A 77 -1.34 20.86 -0.39
N ILE A 78 -0.52 20.32 -1.29
CA ILE A 78 -1.00 19.43 -2.36
C ILE A 78 -1.61 18.16 -1.75
N GLY A 79 -0.93 17.54 -0.79
CA GLY A 79 -1.43 16.35 -0.10
C GLY A 79 -2.76 16.60 0.62
N GLY A 80 -2.89 17.73 1.31
CA GLY A 80 -4.12 18.13 1.99
C GLY A 80 -5.28 18.39 1.02
N VAL A 81 -5.04 19.07 -0.10
CA VAL A 81 -6.06 19.30 -1.14
C VAL A 81 -6.54 17.97 -1.75
N ILE A 82 -5.62 17.06 -2.05
CA ILE A 82 -5.98 15.73 -2.57
C ILE A 82 -6.84 14.97 -1.56
N LEU A 83 -6.49 15.00 -0.27
CA LEU A 83 -7.28 14.36 0.78
C LEU A 83 -8.68 14.98 0.94
N LEU A 84 -8.84 16.29 0.77
CA LEU A 84 -10.16 16.93 0.77
C LEU A 84 -11.03 16.54 -0.44
N ILE A 85 -10.41 16.18 -1.57
CA ILE A 85 -11.14 15.76 -2.78
C ILE A 85 -11.56 14.29 -2.69
N PHE A 86 -10.71 13.42 -2.14
CA PHE A 86 -10.92 11.97 -2.09
C PHE A 86 -11.49 11.44 -0.76
N GLY A 87 -11.30 12.17 0.33
CA GLY A 87 -11.81 11.85 1.67
C GLY A 87 -13.25 12.30 1.87
#